data_AF-A0A6H5JFE6-F1
#
_entry.id   AF-A0A6H5JFE6-F1
#
_cell.length_a   1.000
_cell.length_b   1.000
_cell.length_c   1.000
_cell.angle_alpha   90.00
_cell.angle_beta   90.00
_cell.angle_gamma   90.00
#
_symmetry.space_group_name_H-M   'P 1'
#
loop_
_entity.id
_entity.type
_entity.pdbx_description
1 polymer ?
#
loop_
_entity_poly.entity_id
_entity_poly.type
_entity_poly.pdbx_seq_one_letter_code
_entity_poly.pdbx_strand_id
1 'polypeptide(L)'
;MSTFSEAHPEYSAGLLSFVLEYMTFTFWPTNSFIPQANVCQTSCSTGQKRFCGCTCMIDAFAIDDEQVGWVGGWVYAYMEDFMTSASVKFQGDQYISYDGDVRFPYGFMQARTRDNPTSSLYPPSQDQNRLSDEENLLLMRYLIKIGCEPGAVGSMMTLASPLDPLFYMLHSMFEKALHILWLSPKYRDSFSMDWAEDGLCPGSGYTDELPFTEYLLGLGEGTAFMTNERLLELLHPSNPAVPYIYEDFARWGTSDLEQWDPYNTKNEGFPPPSEKKGERRGSE
;
A
#
# COMPACT_ATOMS: atom_id res chain seq x y z
N MET A 1 4.11 6.78 11.33
CA MET A 1 3.38 8.05 11.52
C MET A 1 2.91 8.28 12.96
N SER A 2 2.38 7.29 13.69
CA SER A 2 1.99 7.49 15.11
C SER A 2 3.13 8.03 15.98
N THR A 3 4.32 7.41 15.96
CA THR A 3 5.50 7.92 16.68
C THR A 3 5.93 9.32 16.22
N PHE A 4 5.75 9.65 14.94
CA PHE A 4 6.04 10.99 14.41
C PHE A 4 5.05 12.01 14.98
N SER A 5 3.75 11.69 14.97
CA SER A 5 2.71 12.54 15.56
C SER A 5 2.88 12.75 17.07
N GLU A 6 3.44 11.76 17.78
CA GLU A 6 3.79 11.88 19.20
C GLU A 6 5.01 12.79 19.42
N ALA A 7 6.02 12.69 18.55
CA ALA A 7 7.23 13.49 18.62
C ALA A 7 7.05 14.94 18.14
N HIS A 8 6.06 15.17 17.27
CA HIS A 8 5.79 16.45 16.63
C HIS A 8 4.31 16.89 16.82
N PRO A 9 3.91 17.22 18.06
CA PRO A 9 2.54 17.64 18.38
C PRO A 9 2.11 18.95 17.72
N GLU A 10 3.06 19.71 17.15
CA GLU A 10 2.80 20.90 16.34
C GLU A 10 2.02 20.61 15.06
N TYR A 11 2.04 19.37 14.54
CA TYR A 11 1.28 18.99 13.36
C TYR A 11 -0.07 18.37 13.73
N SER A 12 -1.15 18.91 13.15
CA SER A 12 -2.50 18.38 13.33
C SER A 12 -2.66 17.01 12.67
N ALA A 13 -3.47 16.15 13.30
CA ALA A 13 -3.82 14.84 12.76
C ALA A 13 -4.44 14.93 11.35
N GLY A 14 -5.21 15.98 11.07
CA GLY A 14 -5.80 16.22 9.75
C GLY A 14 -4.75 16.46 8.67
N LEU A 15 -3.76 17.32 8.95
CA LEU A 15 -2.64 17.57 8.03
C LEU A 15 -1.82 16.30 7.78
N LEU A 16 -1.47 15.56 8.83
CA LEU A 16 -0.70 14.32 8.68
C LEU A 16 -1.48 13.25 7.90
N SER A 17 -2.80 13.20 8.09
CA SER A 17 -3.68 12.29 7.34
C SER A 17 -3.74 12.66 5.85
N PHE A 18 -3.93 13.94 5.52
CA PHE A 18 -3.91 14.43 4.14
C PHE A 18 -2.61 14.07 3.43
N VAL A 19 -1.48 14.32 4.09
CA VAL A 19 -0.17 14.05 3.51
C VAL A 19 0.06 12.55 3.28
N LEU A 20 -0.33 11.70 4.24
CA LEU A 20 -0.28 10.25 4.07
C LEU A 20 -1.20 9.75 2.96
N GLU A 21 -2.42 10.28 2.87
CA GLU A 21 -3.38 9.91 1.83
C GLU A 21 -2.80 10.25 0.45
N TYR A 22 -2.30 11.49 0.29
CA TYR A 22 -1.67 11.90 -0.95
C TYR A 22 -0.48 10.99 -1.32
N MET A 23 0.36 10.67 -0.32
CA MET A 23 1.50 9.76 -0.50
C MET A 23 1.08 8.32 -0.82
N THR A 24 -0.07 7.86 -0.35
CA THR A 24 -0.54 6.49 -0.59
C THR A 24 -1.19 6.35 -1.97
N PHE A 25 -1.96 7.35 -2.39
CA PHE A 25 -2.71 7.30 -3.64
C PHE A 25 -1.92 7.72 -4.87
N THR A 26 -1.04 8.71 -4.74
CA THR A 26 -0.32 9.25 -5.90
C THR A 26 0.92 8.42 -6.24
N PHE A 27 1.48 7.68 -5.28
CA PHE A 27 2.71 6.93 -5.47
C PHE A 27 2.41 5.45 -5.86
N TRP A 28 2.31 5.22 -7.18
CA TRP A 28 2.17 3.94 -7.89
C TRP A 28 3.50 3.15 -8.08
N PRO A 29 3.51 1.87 -8.52
CA PRO A 29 4.26 0.77 -7.86
C PRO A 29 5.79 0.80 -7.86
N THR A 30 6.45 1.72 -8.57
CA THR A 30 7.92 1.87 -8.58
C THR A 30 8.41 3.10 -7.81
N ASN A 31 7.53 3.77 -7.08
CA ASN A 31 7.75 5.12 -6.58
C ASN A 31 8.72 5.21 -5.41
N SER A 32 9.92 5.67 -5.72
CA SER A 32 10.44 6.81 -4.98
C SER A 32 9.87 8.11 -5.54
N PHE A 33 9.63 9.07 -4.65
CA PHE A 33 9.46 10.49 -4.95
C PHE A 33 10.48 11.00 -5.99
N ILE A 34 11.63 10.35 -6.04
CA ILE A 34 12.74 10.64 -6.94
C ILE A 34 13.31 9.29 -7.41
N PRO A 35 12.79 8.67 -8.51
CA PRO A 35 13.27 7.39 -9.04
C PRO A 35 14.79 7.34 -9.23
N GLN A 36 15.36 8.46 -9.68
CA GLN A 36 16.79 8.66 -9.86
C GLN A 36 17.60 8.82 -8.56
N ALA A 37 16.95 9.03 -7.41
CA ALA A 37 17.62 9.10 -6.12
C ALA A 37 17.73 7.76 -5.42
N ASN A 38 17.15 6.69 -5.98
CA ASN A 38 17.25 5.37 -5.38
C ASN A 38 18.35 4.54 -6.02
N VAL A 39 19.18 3.93 -5.19
CA VAL A 39 20.10 2.87 -5.60
C VAL A 39 19.53 1.56 -5.09
N CYS A 40 19.01 0.78 -6.03
CA CYS A 40 18.54 -0.58 -5.77
C CYS A 40 19.66 -1.56 -6.07
N GLN A 41 19.99 -2.40 -5.09
CA GLN A 41 20.82 -3.57 -5.35
C GLN A 41 20.02 -4.54 -6.23
N THR A 42 20.57 -4.88 -7.39
CA THR A 42 19.95 -5.82 -8.34
C THR A 42 20.23 -7.28 -8.00
N SER A 43 21.07 -7.55 -7.01
CA SER A 43 21.38 -8.90 -6.54
C SER A 43 21.56 -8.90 -5.02
N CYS A 44 20.98 -9.91 -4.38
CA CYS A 44 21.04 -10.14 -2.95
C CYS A 44 21.73 -11.47 -2.70
N SER A 45 22.64 -11.55 -1.74
CA SER A 45 23.26 -12.81 -1.34
C SER A 45 22.77 -13.24 0.03
N THR A 46 22.44 -14.52 0.17
CA THR A 46 22.11 -15.13 1.47
C THR A 46 23.28 -14.92 2.44
N GLY A 47 23.00 -14.42 3.66
CA GLY A 47 24.01 -14.18 4.69
C GLY A 47 24.75 -12.84 4.62
N GLN A 48 24.36 -11.93 3.72
CA GLN A 48 24.95 -10.59 3.69
C GLN A 48 24.58 -9.76 4.94
N LYS A 49 25.52 -8.92 5.38
CA LYS A 49 25.37 -8.10 6.61
C LYS A 49 24.57 -6.81 6.41
N ARG A 50 24.39 -6.37 5.16
CA ARG A 50 23.60 -5.18 4.81
C ARG A 50 22.29 -5.65 4.20
N PHE A 51 21.17 -5.03 4.59
CA PHE A 51 19.88 -5.33 3.99
C PHE A 51 19.95 -5.17 2.47
N CYS A 52 19.45 -6.16 1.74
CA CYS A 52 19.22 -5.98 0.33
C CYS A 52 18.04 -5.04 0.15
N GLY A 53 18.12 -4.14 -0.82
CA GLY A 53 16.99 -3.28 -1.14
C GLY A 53 17.39 -2.05 -1.92
N CYS A 54 16.42 -1.17 -2.08
CA CYS A 54 16.61 0.18 -2.56
C CYS A 54 16.93 1.09 -1.38
N THR A 55 17.98 1.89 -1.51
CA THR A 55 18.31 2.93 -0.54
C THR A 55 18.21 4.29 -1.20
N CYS A 56 17.68 5.26 -0.46
CA CYS A 56 17.70 6.65 -0.88
C CYS A 56 19.15 7.17 -0.84
N MET A 57 19.64 7.69 -1.97
CA MET A 57 20.92 8.39 -2.05
C MET A 57 20.86 9.80 -1.44
N ILE A 58 19.66 10.34 -1.31
CA ILE A 58 19.44 11.67 -0.76
C ILE A 58 19.16 11.53 0.73
N ASP A 59 20.06 12.05 1.54
CA ASP A 59 19.74 12.33 2.93
C ASP A 59 18.93 13.63 2.97
N ALA A 60 17.61 13.49 3.08
CA ALA A 60 16.67 14.62 3.10
C ALA A 60 17.00 15.64 4.21
N PHE A 61 17.73 15.25 5.26
CA PHE A 61 18.14 16.14 6.35
C PHE A 61 19.53 16.75 6.14
N ALA A 62 20.34 16.21 5.23
CA ALA A 62 21.62 16.78 4.83
C ALA A 62 21.51 17.79 3.68
N ILE A 63 20.32 17.92 3.06
CA ILE A 63 20.07 18.93 2.04
C ILE A 63 20.16 20.32 2.70
N ASP A 64 21.00 21.20 2.15
CA ASP A 64 21.16 22.56 2.65
C ASP A 64 19.92 23.42 2.37
N ASP A 65 19.53 24.23 3.37
CA ASP A 65 18.47 25.24 3.27
C ASP A 65 18.97 26.55 2.64
N GLU A 66 20.30 26.76 2.59
CA GLU A 66 20.94 27.91 1.95
C GLU A 66 21.02 27.77 0.43
N GLN A 67 20.77 28.89 -0.24
CA GLN A 67 20.46 28.98 -1.65
C GLN A 67 21.71 29.21 -2.50
N VAL A 68 21.79 28.57 -3.67
CA VAL A 68 22.56 29.08 -4.82
C VAL A 68 21.53 29.62 -5.83
N GLY A 69 21.08 30.88 -5.71
CA GLY A 69 20.25 31.55 -6.75
C GLY A 69 18.93 32.17 -6.30
N TRP A 70 17.95 32.29 -7.20
CA TRP A 70 16.63 32.95 -7.02
C TRP A 70 15.46 32.00 -6.72
N VAL A 71 15.70 30.68 -6.66
CA VAL A 71 14.68 29.64 -6.36
C VAL A 71 14.98 29.08 -4.97
N GLY A 72 13.98 29.01 -4.07
CA GLY A 72 14.14 28.62 -2.66
C GLY A 72 14.98 27.36 -2.43
N GLY A 73 15.47 27.15 -1.20
CA GLY A 73 16.39 26.07 -0.82
C GLY A 73 16.05 24.70 -1.41
N TRP A 74 17.06 23.84 -1.61
CA TRP A 74 16.94 22.61 -2.40
C TRP A 74 15.77 21.72 -1.99
N VAL A 75 15.46 21.61 -0.69
CA VAL A 75 14.28 20.89 -0.18
C VAL A 75 12.99 21.41 -0.79
N TYR A 76 12.80 22.73 -0.79
CA TYR A 76 11.61 23.37 -1.32
C TYR A 76 11.51 23.18 -2.84
N ALA A 77 12.62 23.37 -3.56
CA ALA A 77 12.66 23.12 -5.00
C ALA A 77 12.29 21.67 -5.36
N TYR A 78 12.73 20.69 -4.55
CA TYR A 78 12.33 19.29 -4.72
C TYR A 78 10.83 19.05 -4.48
N MET A 79 10.23 19.81 -3.57
CA MET A 79 8.84 19.63 -3.15
C MET A 79 7.86 20.50 -3.93
N GLU A 80 8.30 21.49 -4.70
CA GLU A 80 7.41 22.43 -5.37
C GLU A 80 6.41 21.75 -6.31
N ASP A 81 6.86 20.81 -7.14
CA ASP A 81 5.99 20.03 -8.03
C ASP A 81 4.97 19.19 -7.24
N PHE A 82 5.43 18.60 -6.13
CA PHE A 82 4.55 17.88 -5.22
C PHE A 82 3.51 18.81 -4.62
N MET A 83 3.91 19.96 -4.07
CA MET A 83 3.01 20.90 -3.41
C MET A 83 1.99 21.46 -4.41
N THR A 84 2.44 21.75 -5.62
CA THR A 84 1.56 22.17 -6.73
C THR A 84 0.52 21.09 -7.02
N SER A 85 0.95 19.84 -7.24
CA SER A 85 0.05 18.73 -7.55
C SER A 85 -0.87 18.36 -6.38
N ALA A 86 -0.38 18.46 -5.16
CA ALA A 86 -1.12 18.18 -3.94
C ALA A 86 -2.16 19.25 -3.66
N SER A 87 -1.87 20.52 -3.92
CA SER A 87 -2.83 21.62 -3.71
C SER A 87 -4.11 21.50 -4.55
N VAL A 88 -4.05 20.79 -5.68
CA VAL A 88 -5.20 20.63 -6.60
C VAL A 88 -5.88 19.26 -6.52
N LYS A 89 -5.39 18.33 -5.69
CA LYS A 89 -5.93 16.97 -5.53
C LYS A 89 -6.39 16.75 -4.08
N PHE A 90 -7.33 15.83 -3.86
CA PHE A 90 -7.78 15.41 -2.52
C PHE A 90 -8.15 16.55 -1.55
N GLN A 91 -8.74 17.65 -2.05
CA GLN A 91 -9.02 18.86 -1.24
C GLN A 91 -7.75 19.49 -0.63
N GLY A 92 -6.62 19.36 -1.30
CA GLY A 92 -5.34 19.90 -0.83
C GLY A 92 -5.30 21.41 -0.75
N ASP A 93 -6.25 22.12 -1.35
CA ASP A 93 -6.48 23.56 -1.14
C ASP A 93 -6.84 23.90 0.32
N GLN A 94 -7.28 22.91 1.11
CA GLN A 94 -7.48 23.05 2.56
C GLN A 94 -6.21 22.85 3.39
N TYR A 95 -5.16 22.26 2.80
CA TYR A 95 -3.94 21.87 3.51
C TYR A 95 -2.68 22.47 2.90
N ILE A 96 -2.78 23.16 1.77
CA ILE A 96 -1.66 23.82 1.08
C ILE A 96 -2.13 25.19 0.62
N SER A 97 -1.38 26.21 1.00
CA SER A 97 -1.55 27.59 0.53
C SER A 97 -0.45 27.97 -0.44
N TYR A 98 -0.75 28.92 -1.32
CA TYR A 98 0.23 29.61 -2.15
C TYR A 98 0.22 31.10 -1.81
N ASP A 99 1.38 31.66 -1.51
CA ASP A 99 1.59 33.09 -1.28
C ASP A 99 2.83 33.56 -2.05
N GLY A 100 2.63 34.38 -3.09
CA GLY A 100 3.72 34.83 -3.96
C GLY A 100 4.66 35.85 -3.32
N ASP A 101 4.31 36.40 -2.15
CA ASP A 101 5.05 37.48 -1.50
C ASP A 101 6.05 36.96 -0.45
N VAL A 102 6.05 35.66 -0.15
CA VAL A 102 6.93 35.03 0.83
C VAL A 102 8.06 34.21 0.18
N ARG A 103 9.13 33.93 0.94
CA ARG A 103 10.32 33.21 0.45
C ARG A 103 10.01 31.82 -0.10
N PHE A 104 9.05 31.12 0.50
CA PHE A 104 8.60 29.79 0.09
C PHE A 104 7.12 29.87 -0.27
N PRO A 105 6.73 30.06 -1.54
CA PRO A 105 5.33 30.33 -1.86
C PRO A 105 4.33 29.27 -1.41
N TYR A 106 4.65 27.99 -1.58
CA TYR A 106 3.85 26.87 -1.10
C TYR A 106 4.11 26.56 0.37
N GLY A 107 3.04 26.37 1.14
CA GLY A 107 3.19 25.96 2.53
C GLY A 107 1.96 25.26 3.08
N PHE A 108 2.20 24.30 3.97
CA PHE A 108 1.12 23.54 4.58
C PHE A 108 0.27 24.41 5.49
N MET A 109 -1.03 24.15 5.46
CA MET A 109 -2.03 24.74 6.32
C MET A 109 -2.54 23.69 7.29
N GLN A 110 -2.86 24.12 8.50
CA GLN A 110 -3.54 23.27 9.46
C GLN A 110 -4.53 24.07 10.30
N ALA A 111 -5.49 23.35 10.88
CA ALA A 111 -6.43 23.91 11.84
C ALA A 111 -5.66 24.52 13.01
N ARG A 112 -5.99 25.76 13.40
CA ARG A 112 -5.45 26.36 14.60
C ARG A 112 -5.86 25.50 15.78
N THR A 113 -4.90 24.95 16.52
CA THR A 113 -5.15 24.30 17.80
C THR A 113 -5.75 25.34 18.73
N ARG A 114 -7.09 25.40 18.82
CA ARG A 114 -7.72 25.80 20.08
C ARG A 114 -7.30 24.77 21.11
N ASP A 115 -7.20 25.18 22.37
CA ASP A 115 -6.80 24.37 23.53
C ASP A 115 -7.73 23.16 23.84
N ASN A 116 -8.41 22.58 22.84
CA ASN A 116 -9.39 21.52 22.98
C ASN A 116 -9.27 20.48 21.83
N PRO A 117 -8.65 19.32 22.08
CA PRO A 117 -8.29 18.32 21.06
C PRO A 117 -9.47 17.49 20.50
N THR A 118 -10.72 17.86 20.76
CA THR A 118 -11.90 17.01 20.48
C THR A 118 -12.72 17.39 19.25
N SER A 119 -12.33 18.40 18.47
CA SER A 119 -13.06 18.83 17.27
C SER A 119 -12.31 18.43 15.99
N SER A 120 -12.37 17.15 15.61
CA SER A 120 -11.51 16.55 14.57
C SER A 120 -12.26 16.01 13.34
N LEU A 121 -13.47 16.49 13.01
CA LEU A 121 -14.27 15.85 11.94
C LEU A 121 -14.95 16.79 10.92
N TYR A 122 -14.67 18.10 10.95
CA TYR A 122 -15.19 19.04 9.94
C TYR A 122 -14.10 19.99 9.41
N PRO A 123 -14.14 20.37 8.12
CA PRO A 123 -13.12 21.22 7.54
C PRO A 123 -13.17 22.63 8.17
N PRO A 124 -12.03 23.18 8.62
CA PRO A 124 -11.99 24.50 9.24
C PRO A 124 -11.87 25.55 8.14
N SER A 125 -12.98 26.13 7.69
CA SER A 125 -12.92 27.15 6.64
C SER A 125 -12.55 28.56 7.14
N GLN A 126 -12.34 28.77 8.44
CA GLN A 126 -12.05 30.12 8.98
C GLN A 126 -10.91 30.23 10.00
N ASP A 127 -10.39 29.12 10.55
CA ASP A 127 -9.31 29.13 11.55
C ASP A 127 -8.14 28.23 11.10
N GLN A 128 -7.60 28.47 9.91
CA GLN A 128 -6.39 27.81 9.43
C GLN A 128 -5.20 28.74 9.53
N ASN A 129 -4.07 28.20 10.02
CA ASN A 129 -2.79 28.90 10.01
C ASN A 129 -1.83 28.13 9.11
N ARG A 130 -1.10 28.89 8.29
CA ARG A 130 0.06 28.40 7.56
C ARG A 130 1.17 28.07 8.57
N LEU A 131 1.84 26.94 8.36
CA LEU A 131 3.03 26.58 9.14
C LEU A 131 4.13 27.64 9.01
N SER A 132 4.98 27.76 10.04
CA SER A 132 6.21 28.53 9.91
C SER A 132 7.13 27.91 8.85
N ASP A 133 8.05 28.70 8.30
CA ASP A 133 8.99 28.21 7.27
C ASP A 133 9.81 27.00 7.77
N GLU A 134 10.20 27.01 9.04
CA GLU A 134 10.95 25.91 9.67
C GLU A 134 10.10 24.63 9.77
N GLU A 135 8.88 24.71 10.28
CA GLU A 135 7.96 23.56 10.38
C GLU A 135 7.57 23.02 9.00
N ASN A 136 7.40 23.92 8.02
CA ASN A 136 7.06 23.58 6.64
C ASN A 136 8.22 22.80 5.97
N LEU A 137 9.45 23.31 6.08
CA LEU A 137 10.64 22.63 5.57
C LEU A 137 10.91 21.31 6.30
N LEU A 138 10.71 21.27 7.61
CA LEU A 138 10.86 20.03 8.39
C LEU A 138 9.89 18.95 7.89
N LEU A 139 8.60 19.29 7.74
CA LEU A 139 7.61 18.36 7.21
C LEU A 139 8.01 17.91 5.80
N MET A 140 8.37 18.83 4.91
CA MET A 140 8.87 18.53 3.56
C MET A 140 10.03 17.52 3.57
N ARG A 141 11.03 17.68 4.46
CA ARG A 141 12.16 16.74 4.59
C ARG A 141 11.69 15.34 4.99
N TYR A 142 10.72 15.24 5.90
CA TYR A 142 10.12 13.95 6.25
C TYR A 142 9.38 13.34 5.07
N LEU A 143 8.67 14.12 4.25
CA LEU A 143 7.98 13.61 3.06
C LEU A 143 8.94 13.12 1.99
N ILE A 144 10.05 13.83 1.78
CA ILE A 144 11.14 13.36 0.91
C ILE A 144 11.68 12.05 1.46
N LYS A 145 12.00 11.97 2.75
CA LYS A 145 12.55 10.76 3.37
C LYS A 145 11.62 9.56 3.20
N ILE A 146 10.35 9.69 3.61
CA ILE A 146 9.35 8.63 3.51
C ILE A 146 9.10 8.27 2.05
N GLY A 147 8.93 9.28 1.19
CA GLY A 147 8.70 9.08 -0.23
C GLY A 147 9.89 8.47 -0.97
N CYS A 148 11.08 8.50 -0.39
CA CYS A 148 12.29 7.90 -0.97
C CYS A 148 12.53 6.46 -0.50
N GLU A 149 11.76 5.93 0.46
CA GLU A 149 11.88 4.55 0.93
C GLU A 149 10.88 3.63 0.19
N PRO A 150 11.33 2.79 -0.77
CA PRO A 150 10.41 1.93 -1.51
C PRO A 150 9.76 0.90 -0.59
N GLY A 151 8.44 0.77 -0.70
CA GLY A 151 7.67 -0.13 0.15
C GLY A 151 7.32 0.44 1.53
N ALA A 152 7.79 1.63 1.91
CA ALA A 152 7.41 2.28 3.17
C ALA A 152 6.00 2.91 3.12
N VAL A 153 5.60 3.36 1.93
CA VAL A 153 4.26 3.90 1.64
C VAL A 153 3.79 3.45 0.26
N GLY A 154 2.48 3.32 0.10
CA GLY A 154 1.88 3.01 -1.19
C GLY A 154 0.54 2.31 -1.02
N SER A 155 -0.24 2.30 -2.10
CA SER A 155 -1.52 1.60 -2.11
C SER A 155 -1.35 0.08 -2.08
N MET A 156 -2.43 -0.64 -1.76
CA MET A 156 -2.56 -2.10 -1.87
C MET A 156 -2.05 -2.68 -3.21
N MET A 157 -1.97 -1.88 -4.27
CA MET A 157 -1.52 -2.33 -5.60
C MET A 157 0.00 -2.17 -5.81
N THR A 158 0.78 -1.91 -4.76
CA THR A 158 2.22 -1.60 -4.83
C THR A 158 3.06 -2.52 -3.95
N LEU A 159 4.38 -2.33 -3.95
CA LEU A 159 5.32 -3.05 -3.07
C LEU A 159 5.06 -2.80 -1.58
N ALA A 160 4.37 -1.72 -1.23
CA ALA A 160 3.95 -1.42 0.14
C ALA A 160 2.64 -2.14 0.53
N SER A 161 2.10 -2.98 -0.34
CA SER A 161 0.79 -3.62 -0.12
C SER A 161 0.66 -4.35 1.22
N PRO A 162 1.68 -5.04 1.79
CA PRO A 162 1.53 -5.69 3.10
C PRO A 162 1.32 -4.73 4.28
N LEU A 163 1.50 -3.41 4.08
CA LEU A 163 1.22 -2.39 5.09
C LEU A 163 -0.25 -1.95 5.10
N ASP A 164 -1.01 -2.24 4.03
CA ASP A 164 -2.45 -1.98 3.94
C ASP A 164 -3.23 -3.10 4.66
N PRO A 165 -4.06 -2.83 5.68
CA PRO A 165 -4.87 -3.86 6.34
C PRO A 165 -5.77 -4.65 5.37
N LEU A 166 -6.18 -4.06 4.24
CA LEU A 166 -6.96 -4.74 3.22
C LEU A 166 -6.15 -5.85 2.52
N PHE A 167 -4.82 -5.77 2.50
CA PHE A 167 -3.97 -6.82 1.95
C PHE A 167 -4.24 -8.16 2.61
N TYR A 168 -4.23 -8.24 3.93
CA TYR A 168 -4.43 -9.50 4.66
C TYR A 168 -5.85 -10.05 4.47
N MET A 169 -6.85 -9.16 4.46
CA MET A 169 -8.24 -9.54 4.19
C MET A 169 -8.42 -10.08 2.77
N LEU A 170 -7.82 -9.42 1.78
CA LEU A 170 -7.89 -9.84 0.39
C LEU A 170 -7.13 -11.15 0.15
N HIS A 171 -5.96 -11.34 0.75
CA HIS A 171 -5.18 -12.57 0.60
C HIS A 171 -5.89 -13.78 1.20
N SER A 172 -6.66 -13.58 2.28
CA SER A 172 -7.55 -14.64 2.80
C SER A 172 -8.63 -15.04 1.78
N MET A 173 -9.07 -14.13 0.90
CA MET A 173 -10.03 -14.46 -0.16
C MET A 173 -9.38 -15.27 -1.29
N PHE A 174 -8.14 -14.96 -1.67
CA PHE A 174 -7.37 -15.81 -2.58
C PHE A 174 -7.06 -17.16 -1.95
N GLU A 175 -6.80 -17.15 -0.65
CA GLU A 175 -6.69 -18.30 0.26
C GLU A 175 -7.82 -19.31 0.04
N LYS A 176 -9.02 -18.79 0.28
CA LYS A 176 -10.30 -19.47 0.07
C LYS A 176 -10.47 -19.97 -1.36
N ALA A 177 -10.13 -19.16 -2.37
CA ALA A 177 -10.20 -19.58 -3.77
C ALA A 177 -9.30 -20.79 -4.04
N LEU A 178 -8.09 -20.81 -3.49
CA LEU A 178 -7.16 -21.93 -3.61
C LEU A 178 -7.71 -23.19 -2.93
N HIS A 179 -8.30 -23.08 -1.75
CA HIS A 179 -8.97 -24.20 -1.08
C HIS A 179 -10.11 -24.77 -1.91
N ILE A 180 -10.88 -23.92 -2.62
CA ILE A 180 -11.92 -24.37 -3.55
C ILE A 180 -11.30 -25.18 -4.68
N LEU A 181 -10.20 -24.71 -5.28
CA LEU A 181 -9.52 -25.44 -6.37
C LEU A 181 -9.03 -26.81 -5.90
N TRP A 182 -8.49 -26.91 -4.68
CA TRP A 182 -7.99 -28.16 -4.11
C TRP A 182 -9.06 -29.14 -3.64
N LEU A 183 -10.18 -28.65 -3.09
CA LEU A 183 -11.15 -29.51 -2.40
C LEU A 183 -12.44 -29.75 -3.20
N SER A 184 -12.79 -28.86 -4.12
CA SER A 184 -14.01 -29.00 -4.91
C SER A 184 -13.92 -30.20 -5.85
N PRO A 185 -14.95 -31.07 -5.90
CA PRO A 185 -15.05 -32.12 -6.90
C PRO A 185 -15.03 -31.61 -8.35
N LYS A 186 -15.44 -30.36 -8.57
CA LYS A 186 -15.49 -29.73 -9.90
C LYS A 186 -14.09 -29.38 -10.41
N TYR A 187 -13.21 -28.92 -9.52
CA TYR A 187 -11.92 -28.35 -9.90
C TYR A 187 -10.73 -29.24 -9.55
N ARG A 188 -10.78 -30.01 -8.46
CA ARG A 188 -9.63 -30.79 -7.99
C ARG A 188 -9.02 -31.70 -9.05
N ASP A 189 -9.87 -32.32 -9.87
CA ASP A 189 -9.42 -33.31 -10.87
C ASP A 189 -9.19 -32.67 -12.26
N SER A 190 -9.56 -31.41 -12.47
CA SER A 190 -9.53 -30.73 -13.79
C SER A 190 -8.65 -29.48 -13.85
N PHE A 191 -8.40 -28.85 -12.71
CA PHE A 191 -7.56 -27.65 -12.60
C PHE A 191 -6.10 -28.06 -12.41
N SER A 192 -5.24 -27.60 -13.33
CA SER A 192 -3.80 -27.81 -13.22
C SER A 192 -3.15 -26.60 -12.54
N MET A 193 -2.39 -26.85 -11.48
CA MET A 193 -1.54 -25.85 -10.82
C MET A 193 -0.16 -25.83 -11.49
N ASP A 194 -0.11 -25.75 -12.82
CA ASP A 194 1.16 -25.69 -13.54
C ASP A 194 1.83 -24.34 -13.30
N TRP A 195 3.11 -24.38 -12.93
CA TRP A 195 3.92 -23.19 -12.71
C TRP A 195 4.66 -22.80 -13.99
N ALA A 196 4.68 -21.50 -14.29
CA ALA A 196 5.48 -20.97 -15.38
C ALA A 196 6.96 -20.95 -14.94
N GLU A 197 7.69 -22.03 -15.23
CA GLU A 197 9.14 -22.10 -15.01
C GLU A 197 9.89 -21.34 -16.12
N ASP A 198 9.62 -20.05 -16.27
CA ASP A 198 10.32 -19.21 -17.24
C ASP A 198 11.68 -18.69 -16.70
N GLY A 199 11.90 -18.80 -15.39
CA GLY A 199 13.11 -18.32 -14.70
C GLY A 199 13.31 -16.81 -14.79
N LEU A 200 12.30 -16.06 -15.24
CA LEU A 200 12.39 -14.61 -15.45
C LEU A 200 12.19 -13.84 -14.15
N CYS A 201 11.39 -14.40 -13.23
CA CYS A 201 11.01 -13.77 -11.97
C CYS A 201 11.48 -14.66 -10.79
N PRO A 202 12.48 -14.24 -10.00
CA PRO A 202 12.87 -14.98 -8.80
C PRO A 202 11.67 -15.18 -7.86
N GLY A 203 11.44 -16.43 -7.42
CA GLY A 203 10.32 -16.79 -6.55
C GLY A 203 9.06 -17.20 -7.31
N SER A 204 9.07 -17.21 -8.65
CA SER A 204 7.94 -17.66 -9.48
C SER A 204 8.06 -19.12 -9.94
N GLY A 205 9.15 -19.83 -9.62
CA GLY A 205 9.29 -21.26 -9.88
C GLY A 205 8.72 -22.11 -8.76
N TYR A 206 8.20 -23.31 -9.08
CA TYR A 206 7.65 -24.24 -8.10
C TYR A 206 8.65 -24.66 -7.01
N THR A 207 9.93 -24.74 -7.36
CA THR A 207 11.02 -25.10 -6.45
C THR A 207 11.86 -23.90 -6.00
N ASP A 208 11.45 -22.67 -6.35
CA ASP A 208 12.16 -21.47 -5.94
C ASP A 208 12.08 -21.28 -4.43
N GLU A 209 13.20 -20.84 -3.83
CA GLU A 209 13.27 -20.47 -2.43
C GLU A 209 12.57 -19.14 -2.17
N LEU A 210 11.81 -19.10 -1.08
CA LEU A 210 11.09 -17.94 -0.56
C LEU A 210 11.72 -17.48 0.76
N PRO A 211 11.57 -16.21 1.14
CA PRO A 211 12.12 -15.67 2.39
C PRO A 211 11.34 -16.12 3.65
N PHE A 212 10.74 -17.31 3.63
CA PHE A 212 10.05 -17.93 4.77
C PHE A 212 10.89 -19.07 5.33
N THR A 213 10.87 -19.24 6.64
CA THR A 213 11.56 -20.33 7.34
C THR A 213 10.59 -20.96 8.34
N GLU A 214 10.86 -22.18 8.80
CA GLU A 214 10.02 -22.83 9.82
C GLU A 214 9.99 -22.01 11.11
N TYR A 215 11.13 -21.41 11.47
CA TYR A 215 11.23 -20.49 12.59
C TYR A 215 10.33 -19.25 12.43
N LEU A 216 10.36 -18.61 11.26
CA LEU A 216 9.51 -17.43 11.00
C LEU A 216 8.02 -17.74 11.04
N LEU A 217 7.63 -18.97 10.67
CA LEU A 217 6.24 -19.42 10.68
C LEU A 217 5.82 -20.08 12.01
N GLY A 218 6.73 -20.20 12.99
CA GLY A 218 6.44 -20.84 14.28
C GLY A 218 6.21 -22.35 14.19
N LEU A 219 6.75 -23.01 13.17
CA LEU A 219 6.57 -24.45 12.90
C LEU A 219 7.74 -25.31 13.38
N GLY A 220 8.85 -24.68 13.80
CA GLY A 220 10.05 -25.36 14.28
C GLY A 220 11.26 -24.42 14.38
N GLU A 221 12.44 -24.97 14.66
CA GLU A 221 13.71 -24.21 14.75
C GLU A 221 14.44 -24.08 13.40
N GLY A 222 13.83 -24.54 12.30
CA GLY A 222 14.44 -24.53 10.98
C GLY A 222 14.67 -23.11 10.45
N THR A 223 15.92 -22.79 10.09
CA THR A 223 16.33 -21.47 9.58
C THR A 223 16.57 -21.43 8.07
N ALA A 224 16.41 -22.57 7.38
CA ALA A 224 16.53 -22.63 5.92
C ALA A 224 15.29 -22.00 5.26
N PHE A 225 15.50 -21.36 4.10
CA PHE A 225 14.42 -20.86 3.28
C PHE A 225 13.56 -22.01 2.75
N MET A 226 12.25 -21.81 2.74
CA MET A 226 11.28 -22.75 2.20
C MET A 226 11.11 -22.56 0.70
N THR A 227 10.80 -23.62 -0.01
CA THR A 227 10.40 -23.54 -1.43
C THR A 227 8.89 -23.25 -1.57
N ASN A 228 8.46 -22.77 -2.73
CA ASN A 228 7.03 -22.69 -3.09
C ASN A 228 6.32 -24.05 -2.90
N GLU A 229 6.93 -25.15 -3.35
CA GLU A 229 6.48 -26.52 -3.12
C GLU A 229 6.21 -26.80 -1.64
N ARG A 230 7.20 -26.54 -0.78
CA ARG A 230 7.06 -26.81 0.65
C ARG A 230 5.97 -25.96 1.29
N LEU A 231 5.86 -24.70 0.88
CA LEU A 231 4.83 -23.79 1.37
C LEU A 231 3.43 -24.24 0.93
N LEU A 232 3.25 -24.69 -0.32
CA LEU A 232 1.97 -25.22 -0.80
C LEU A 232 1.56 -26.50 -0.06
N GLU A 233 2.49 -27.42 0.17
CA GLU A 233 2.22 -28.63 0.98
C GLU A 233 1.76 -28.26 2.40
N LEU A 234 2.42 -27.27 2.99
CA LEU A 234 2.14 -26.79 4.34
C LEU A 234 0.75 -26.15 4.44
N LEU A 235 0.40 -25.30 3.47
CA LEU A 235 -0.88 -24.59 3.41
C LEU A 235 -2.02 -25.45 2.88
N HIS A 236 -1.74 -26.68 2.43
CA HIS A 236 -2.79 -27.56 1.94
C HIS A 236 -3.81 -27.88 3.07
N PRO A 237 -5.13 -27.81 2.84
CA PRO A 237 -6.15 -27.97 3.88
C PRO A 237 -6.13 -29.30 4.63
N SER A 238 -5.51 -30.34 4.05
CA SER A 238 -5.34 -31.65 4.69
C SER A 238 -4.10 -31.74 5.57
N ASN A 239 -3.27 -30.70 5.63
CA ASN A 239 -2.04 -30.71 6.40
C ASN A 239 -2.33 -30.41 7.88
N PRO A 240 -2.02 -31.34 8.80
CA PRO A 240 -2.31 -31.14 10.22
C PRO A 240 -1.42 -30.09 10.90
N ALA A 241 -0.31 -29.68 10.28
CA ALA A 241 0.60 -28.68 10.85
C ALA A 241 0.00 -27.26 10.83
N VAL A 242 -0.90 -26.99 9.88
CA VAL A 242 -1.58 -25.70 9.72
C VAL A 242 -3.09 -25.98 9.58
N PRO A 243 -3.77 -26.34 10.68
CA PRO A 243 -5.12 -26.91 10.62
C PRO A 243 -6.18 -25.80 10.56
N TYR A 244 -6.24 -25.07 9.44
CA TYR A 244 -7.35 -24.16 9.18
C TYR A 244 -7.96 -24.42 7.79
N ILE A 245 -9.26 -24.21 7.71
CA ILE A 245 -10.06 -24.37 6.50
C ILE A 245 -11.22 -23.38 6.58
N TYR A 246 -11.64 -22.84 5.43
CA TYR A 246 -12.82 -21.98 5.38
C TYR A 246 -14.10 -22.82 5.52
N GLU A 247 -15.02 -22.36 6.35
CA GLU A 247 -16.27 -23.08 6.66
C GLU A 247 -17.24 -23.14 5.48
N ASP A 248 -17.30 -22.08 4.67
CA ASP A 248 -18.25 -21.93 3.58
C ASP A 248 -17.51 -21.49 2.33
N PHE A 249 -17.42 -22.38 1.34
CA PHE A 249 -16.85 -22.04 0.06
C PHE A 249 -17.78 -21.20 -0.81
N ALA A 250 -19.09 -21.47 -0.81
CA ALA A 250 -20.08 -20.90 -1.73
C ALA A 250 -20.38 -19.41 -1.49
N ARG A 251 -20.30 -18.93 -0.25
CA ARG A 251 -20.68 -17.54 0.10
C ARG A 251 -19.52 -16.56 0.00
N TRP A 252 -19.67 -15.51 -0.82
CA TRP A 252 -18.66 -14.47 -1.06
C TRP A 252 -19.07 -13.05 -0.62
N GLY A 253 -20.13 -12.93 0.19
CA GLY A 253 -20.50 -11.67 0.86
C GLY A 253 -21.73 -10.95 0.31
N THR A 254 -22.30 -11.35 -0.83
CA THR A 254 -23.57 -10.80 -1.36
C THR A 254 -24.57 -11.91 -1.72
N SER A 255 -25.87 -11.59 -1.62
CA SER A 255 -26.99 -12.49 -1.96
C SER A 255 -27.04 -12.86 -3.44
N ASP A 256 -26.46 -12.05 -4.32
CA ASP A 256 -26.57 -12.23 -5.77
C ASP A 256 -25.55 -13.27 -6.32
N LEU A 257 -24.59 -13.67 -5.48
CA LEU A 257 -23.66 -14.76 -5.76
C LEU A 257 -24.16 -16.13 -5.27
N GLU A 258 -25.39 -16.22 -4.74
CA GLU A 258 -26.05 -17.48 -4.34
C GLU A 258 -26.24 -18.48 -5.49
N GLN A 259 -25.93 -18.10 -6.73
CA GLN A 259 -25.96 -18.98 -7.90
C GLN A 259 -24.63 -19.70 -8.15
N TRP A 260 -23.56 -19.37 -7.44
CA TRP A 260 -22.26 -20.04 -7.58
C TRP A 260 -22.12 -21.16 -6.55
N ASP A 261 -22.18 -22.41 -7.04
CA ASP A 261 -22.01 -23.62 -6.24
C ASP A 261 -20.74 -24.39 -6.69
N PRO A 262 -19.64 -24.33 -5.92
CA PRO A 262 -18.42 -25.07 -6.24
C PRO A 262 -18.57 -26.59 -6.04
N TYR A 263 -19.69 -27.06 -5.47
CA TYR A 263 -19.97 -28.48 -5.27
C TYR A 263 -20.81 -29.08 -6.40
N ASN A 264 -21.43 -28.25 -7.23
CA ASN A 264 -22.23 -28.70 -8.37
C ASN A 264 -21.32 -29.14 -9.54
N THR A 265 -21.27 -30.45 -9.78
CA THR A 265 -20.51 -31.08 -10.86
C THR A 265 -21.20 -31.02 -12.22
N LYS A 266 -22.45 -30.54 -12.28
CA LYS A 266 -23.14 -30.27 -13.55
C LYS A 266 -22.60 -28.95 -14.09
N ASN A 267 -22.03 -28.97 -15.30
CA ASN A 267 -21.49 -27.82 -16.03
C ASN A 267 -22.59 -26.82 -16.45
N GLU A 268 -23.33 -26.27 -15.49
CA GLU A 268 -24.09 -25.05 -15.70
C GLU A 268 -23.08 -23.93 -15.48
N GLY A 269 -22.58 -23.37 -16.58
CA GLY A 269 -21.70 -22.20 -16.55
C GLY A 269 -22.37 -21.03 -15.83
N PHE A 270 -21.61 -19.97 -15.56
CA PHE A 270 -22.19 -18.74 -15.00
C PHE A 270 -23.46 -18.39 -15.77
N PRO A 271 -24.62 -18.26 -15.10
CA PRO A 271 -25.79 -17.73 -15.75
C PRO A 271 -25.40 -16.36 -16.30
N PRO A 272 -25.73 -16.04 -17.57
CA PRO A 272 -25.39 -14.75 -18.15
C PRO A 272 -25.91 -13.66 -17.22
N PRO A 273 -25.16 -12.56 -17.00
CA PRO A 273 -25.61 -11.47 -16.16
C PRO A 273 -27.00 -11.08 -16.63
N SER A 274 -27.98 -11.21 -15.73
CA SER A 274 -29.37 -10.99 -16.06
C SER A 274 -29.50 -9.60 -16.66
N GLU A 275 -29.91 -9.50 -17.93
CA GLU A 275 -30.30 -8.23 -18.51
C GLU A 275 -31.29 -7.59 -17.55
N LYS A 276 -30.93 -6.44 -16.98
CA LYS A 276 -31.88 -5.58 -16.29
C LYS A 276 -33.01 -5.35 -17.28
N LYS A 277 -34.17 -6.00 -17.05
CA LYS A 277 -35.39 -5.75 -17.80
C LYS A 277 -35.68 -4.27 -17.68
N GLY A 278 -35.31 -3.54 -18.73
CA GLY A 278 -35.61 -2.13 -18.88
C GLY A 278 -37.08 -1.90 -18.63
N GLU A 279 -37.32 -0.90 -17.80
CA GLU A 279 -38.61 -0.28 -17.52
C GLU A 279 -39.54 -0.33 -18.72
N ARG A 280 -40.70 -0.98 -18.55
CA ARG A 280 -41.85 -0.68 -19.39
C ARG A 280 -42.19 0.79 -19.18
N ARG A 281 -41.85 1.64 -20.16
CA ARG A 281 -42.53 2.92 -20.34
C ARG A 281 -44.02 2.61 -20.47
N GLY A 282 -44.77 2.93 -19.41
CA GLY A 282 -46.21 3.02 -19.48
C GLY A 282 -46.58 4.15 -20.44
N SER A 283 -47.16 3.77 -21.57
CA SER A 283 -48.05 4.62 -22.33
C SER A 283 -49.46 4.41 -21.78
N GLU A 284 -49.97 5.41 -21.07
CA GLU A 284 -51.39 5.81 -21.03
C GLU A 284 -51.46 7.28 -20.62
#